data_AF-A0A317DLF8-F1
#
_entry.id   AF-A0A317DLF8-F1
#
_cell.length_a   1.000
_cell.length_b   1.000
_cell.length_c   1.000
_cell.angle_alpha   90.00
_cell.angle_beta   90.00
_cell.angle_gamma   90.00
#
_symmetry.space_group_name_H-M   'P 1'
#
loop_
_entity.id
_entity.type
_entity.pdbx_description
1 polymer ?
#
loop_
_entity_poly.entity_id
_entity_poly.type
_entity_poly.pdbx_seq_one_letter_code
_entity_poly.pdbx_strand_id
1 'polypeptide(L)'
;MEKPRIVTAEECQRERDELLKAEKEATRALDALAARRRRLPMVKFDHGYAFESPTGRKRLLDFFEGRRQLGEAVGRREDDDRPLSLMISSG
;
A
#
# COMPACT_ATOMS: atom_id res chain seq x y z
N MET A 1 17.12 -22.54 -4.04
CA MET A 1 16.20 -22.41 -2.89
C MET A 1 15.91 -23.80 -2.38
N GLU A 2 16.13 -24.03 -1.09
CA GLU A 2 15.77 -25.28 -0.44
C GLU A 2 14.25 -25.38 -0.32
N LYS A 3 13.70 -26.57 -0.62
CA LYS A 3 12.25 -26.78 -0.54
C LYS A 3 11.86 -26.98 0.94
N PRO A 4 10.78 -26.36 1.41
CA PRO A 4 10.32 -26.58 2.78
C PRO A 4 9.92 -28.04 3.00
N ARG A 5 10.06 -28.50 4.25
CA ARG A 5 9.73 -29.87 4.64
C ARG A 5 8.23 -30.14 4.44
N ILE A 6 7.90 -31.29 3.87
CA ILE A 6 6.51 -31.78 3.78
C ILE A 6 6.16 -32.41 5.13
N VAL A 7 5.10 -31.90 5.75
CA VAL A 7 4.64 -32.28 7.09
C VAL A 7 3.16 -32.67 7.06
N THR A 8 2.64 -33.18 8.18
CA THR A 8 1.21 -33.45 8.33
C THR A 8 0.41 -32.15 8.40
N ALA A 9 -0.91 -32.24 8.19
CA ALA A 9 -1.80 -31.09 8.32
C ALA A 9 -1.78 -30.48 9.73
N GLU A 10 -1.70 -31.32 10.76
CA GLU A 10 -1.66 -30.90 12.17
C GLU A 10 -0.37 -30.15 12.51
N GLU A 11 0.77 -30.63 12.02
CA GLU A 11 2.07 -29.97 12.21
C GLU A 11 2.11 -28.62 11.49
N CYS A 12 1.61 -28.56 10.24
CA CYS A 12 1.47 -27.32 9.50
C CYS A 12 0.55 -26.31 10.23
N GLN A 13 -0.60 -26.77 10.75
CA GLN A 13 -1.53 -25.88 11.45
C GLN A 13 -0.89 -25.28 12.71
N ARG A 14 -0.19 -26.09 13.50
CA ARG A 14 0.53 -25.61 14.69
C ARG A 14 1.57 -24.55 14.34
N GLU A 15 2.38 -24.77 13.31
CA GLU A 15 3.39 -23.79 12.89
C GLU A 15 2.76 -22.50 12.37
N ARG A 16 1.64 -22.61 11.64
CA ARG A 16 0.88 -21.45 11.17
C ARG A 16 0.26 -20.65 12.31
N ASP A 17 -0.22 -21.31 13.37
CA ASP A 17 -0.78 -20.62 14.53
C ASP A 17 0.30 -19.82 15.28
N GLU A 18 1.52 -20.34 15.37
CA GLU A 18 2.65 -19.58 15.93
C GLU A 18 3.06 -18.42 15.02
N LEU A 19 3.13 -18.65 13.70
CA LEU A 19 3.42 -17.59 12.73
C LEU A 19 2.39 -16.46 12.81
N LEU A 20 1.10 -16.80 12.92
CA LEU A 20 0.01 -15.83 12.99
C LEU A 20 0.11 -14.91 14.22
N LYS A 21 0.67 -15.40 15.34
CA LYS A 21 0.94 -14.54 16.52
C LYS A 21 2.00 -13.50 16.18
N ALA A 22 3.11 -13.92 15.57
CA ALA A 22 4.19 -13.02 15.16
C ALA A 22 3.71 -11.99 14.12
N GLU A 23 2.89 -12.41 13.16
CA GLU A 23 2.29 -11.50 12.17
C GLU A 23 1.40 -10.44 12.83
N LYS A 24 0.54 -10.82 13.79
CA LYS A 24 -0.30 -9.88 14.53
C LYS A 24 0.50 -8.86 15.31
N GLU A 25 1.61 -9.28 15.91
CA GLU A 25 2.53 -8.36 16.61
C GLU A 25 3.18 -7.38 15.64
N ALA A 26 3.66 -7.86 14.49
CA ALA A 26 4.23 -7.01 13.45
C ALA A 26 3.20 -5.99 12.93
N THR A 27 1.95 -6.39 12.70
CA THR A 27 0.87 -5.47 12.31
C THR A 27 0.67 -4.38 13.34
N ARG A 28 0.56 -4.72 14.63
CA ARG A 28 0.40 -3.72 15.70
C ARG A 28 1.57 -2.74 15.77
N ALA A 29 2.80 -3.24 15.57
CA ALA A 29 3.99 -2.39 15.54
C ALA A 29 3.96 -1.42 14.35
N LEU A 30 3.57 -1.90 13.17
CA LEU A 30 3.39 -1.07 11.98
C LEU A 30 2.29 -0.02 12.16
N ASP A 31 1.18 -0.38 12.80
CA ASP A 31 0.09 0.55 13.11
C ASP A 31 0.54 1.66 14.06
N ALA A 32 1.30 1.30 15.10
CA ALA A 32 1.88 2.28 16.03
C ALA A 32 2.84 3.24 15.30
N LEU A 33 3.66 2.71 14.38
CA LEU A 33 4.54 3.54 13.55
C LEU A 33 3.76 4.46 12.62
N ALA A 34 2.71 3.94 11.96
CA ALA A 34 1.84 4.73 11.10
C ALA A 34 1.15 5.86 11.87
N ALA A 35 0.67 5.58 13.09
CA ALA A 35 0.09 6.60 13.97
C ALA A 35 1.10 7.69 14.34
N ARG A 36 2.36 7.32 14.62
CA ARG A 36 3.44 8.30 14.87
C ARG A 36 3.75 9.14 13.64
N ARG A 37 3.82 8.53 12.45
CA ARG A 37 4.04 9.24 11.18
C ARG A 37 2.97 10.30 10.92
N ARG A 38 1.69 9.99 11.19
CA ARG A 38 0.57 10.94 11.05
C ARG A 38 0.65 12.14 12.01
N ARG A 39 1.38 12.02 13.12
CA ARG A 39 1.57 13.08 14.12
C ARG A 39 2.84 13.89 13.89
N LEU A 40 3.66 13.56 12.90
CA LEU A 40 4.84 14.35 12.57
C LEU A 40 4.40 15.76 12.14
N PRO A 41 5.19 16.80 12.49
CA PRO A 41 4.91 18.15 12.05
C PRO A 41 4.91 18.20 10.51
N MET A 42 3.91 18.90 9.97
CA MET A 42 3.79 19.11 8.53
C MET A 42 4.45 20.43 8.13
N VAL A 43 5.21 20.40 7.05
CA VAL A 43 5.71 21.62 6.40
C VAL A 43 4.69 22.06 5.37
N LYS A 44 4.35 23.36 5.37
CA LYS A 44 3.48 23.95 4.36
C LYS A 44 4.20 23.88 3.01
N PHE A 45 3.60 23.20 2.04
CA PHE A 45 4.02 23.29 0.64
C PHE A 45 3.72 24.70 0.13
N ASP A 46 4.75 25.39 -0.36
CA ASP A 46 4.57 26.66 -1.05
C ASP A 46 4.19 26.45 -2.52
N HIS A 47 3.90 27.56 -3.21
CA HIS A 47 3.37 27.55 -4.57
C HIS A 47 4.43 27.30 -5.66
N GLY A 48 5.71 27.13 -5.31
CA GLY A 48 6.82 27.01 -6.25
C GLY A 48 7.11 25.58 -6.72
N TYR A 49 6.50 24.57 -6.09
CA TYR A 49 6.79 23.17 -6.43
C TYR A 49 6.16 22.74 -7.75
N ALA A 50 7.03 22.36 -8.68
CA ALA A 50 6.68 21.69 -9.94
C ALA A 50 7.04 20.21 -9.84
N PHE A 51 6.16 19.36 -10.32
CA PHE A 51 6.33 17.92 -10.45
C PHE A 51 6.72 17.59 -11.88
N GLU A 52 7.66 16.68 -12.03
CA GLU A 52 7.96 16.10 -13.34
C GLU A 52 6.82 15.15 -13.75
N SER A 53 6.38 15.27 -14.99
CA SER A 53 5.38 14.39 -15.58
C SER A 53 5.78 14.05 -17.02
N PRO A 54 5.26 12.96 -17.61
CA PRO A 54 5.55 12.61 -19.00
C PRO A 54 5.23 13.72 -20.01
N THR A 55 4.31 14.62 -19.67
CA THR A 55 3.89 15.75 -20.53
C THR A 55 4.54 17.08 -20.13
N GLY A 56 5.61 17.06 -19.33
CA GLY A 56 6.31 18.25 -18.83
C GLY A 56 5.99 18.61 -17.38
N ARG A 57 6.52 19.74 -16.89
CA ARG A 57 6.37 20.20 -15.50
C ARG A 57 4.92 20.59 -15.21
N LYS A 58 4.36 20.05 -14.12
CA LYS A 58 2.98 20.33 -13.66
C LYS A 58 2.97 20.76 -12.19
N ARG A 59 2.06 21.65 -11.82
CA ARG A 59 1.75 21.95 -10.41
C ARG A 59 0.84 20.86 -9.85
N LEU A 60 0.78 20.72 -8.54
CA LEU A 60 -0.08 19.74 -7.89
C LEU A 60 -1.56 19.84 -8.34
N LEU A 61 -2.07 21.07 -8.47
CA LEU A 61 -3.45 21.31 -8.90
C LEU A 61 -3.72 20.85 -10.34
N ASP A 62 -2.71 20.81 -11.20
CA ASP A 62 -2.87 20.43 -12.60
C ASP A 62 -3.18 18.93 -12.75
N PHE A 63 -2.82 18.11 -11.75
CA PHE A 63 -3.17 16.68 -11.72
C PHE A 63 -4.66 16.43 -11.45
N PHE A 64 -5.35 17.41 -10.87
CA PHE A 64 -6.78 17.27 -10.56
C PHE A 64 -7.66 17.52 -11.78
N GLU A 65 -7.15 18.11 -12.86
CA GLU A 65 -7.90 18.35 -14.11
C GLU A 65 -9.28 19.01 -13.88
N GLY A 66 -9.36 19.95 -12.92
CA GLY A 66 -10.61 20.62 -12.54
C GLY A 66 -11.56 19.79 -11.66
N ARG A 67 -11.18 18.57 -11.27
CA ARG A 67 -11.96 17.69 -10.39
C ARG A 67 -11.64 17.97 -8.91
N ARG A 68 -12.59 17.62 -8.03
CA ARG A 68 -12.43 17.77 -6.57
C ARG A 68 -11.57 16.70 -5.92
N GLN A 69 -11.27 15.63 -6.63
CA GLN A 69 -10.48 14.50 -6.15
C GLN A 69 -9.64 13.97 -7.31
N LEU A 70 -8.39 13.59 -7.01
CA LEU A 70 -7.62 12.76 -7.93
C LEU A 70 -8.34 11.42 -8.04
N GLY A 71 -8.92 11.16 -9.22
CA GLY A 71 -9.40 9.83 -9.54
C GLY A 71 -8.24 8.84 -9.55
N GLU A 72 -8.56 7.55 -9.50
CA GLU A 72 -7.58 6.51 -9.75
C GLU A 72 -6.97 6.76 -11.14
N ALA A 73 -5.69 7.12 -11.20
CA ALA A 73 -4.93 7.01 -12.43
C ALA A 73 -4.79 5.52 -12.68
N VAL A 74 -5.75 4.93 -13.38
CA VAL A 74 -5.64 3.57 -13.91
C VAL A 74 -4.54 3.64 -14.96
N GLY A 75 -3.30 3.54 -14.51
CA GLY A 75 -2.20 3.16 -15.38
C GLY A 75 -2.56 1.79 -15.91
N ARG A 76 -3.01 1.72 -17.17
CA ARG A 76 -2.96 0.47 -17.92
C ARG A 76 -1.50 0.02 -17.88
N ARG A 77 -1.18 -0.96 -17.04
CA ARG A 77 -0.22 -1.97 -17.46
C ARG A 77 -0.91 -2.64 -18.65
N GLU A 78 -0.30 -2.61 -19.82
CA GLU A 78 -0.89 -3.13 -21.05
C GLU A 78 -1.25 -4.63 -20.96
N ASP A 79 -0.90 -5.32 -19.86
CA ASP A 79 -1.05 -6.78 -19.71
C ASP A 79 -1.83 -7.28 -18.47
N ASP A 80 -2.53 -6.44 -17.68
CA ASP A 80 -3.19 -6.93 -16.45
C ASP A 80 -4.70 -6.61 -16.41
N ASP A 81 -5.49 -7.53 -16.98
CA ASP A 81 -6.95 -7.50 -17.09
C ASP A 81 -7.65 -7.95 -15.77
N ARG A 82 -7.17 -7.46 -14.61
CA ARG A 82 -7.81 -7.76 -13.31
C ARG A 82 -8.09 -6.50 -12.50
N PRO A 83 -9.38 -6.19 -12.21
CA PRO A 83 -9.72 -5.05 -11.36
C PRO A 83 -9.33 -5.31 -9.90
N LEU A 84 -8.63 -4.34 -9.30
CA LEU A 84 -8.15 -4.34 -7.90
C LEU A 84 -9.27 -4.27 -6.85
N SER A 85 -10.54 -4.28 -7.25
CA SER A 85 -11.69 -4.23 -6.32
C SER A 85 -11.87 -5.50 -5.49
N LEU A 86 -11.18 -6.60 -5.80
CA LEU A 86 -11.33 -7.88 -5.09
C LEU A 86 -10.41 -8.05 -3.86
N MET A 87 -9.56 -7.07 -3.52
CA MET A 87 -8.61 -7.21 -2.39
C MET A 87 -9.09 -6.62 -1.05
N ILE A 88 -10.29 -6.03 -0.99
CA ILE A 88 -10.84 -5.46 0.25
C ILE A 88 -12.17 -6.11 0.61
N SER A 89 -12.17 -7.44 0.77
CA SER A 89 -13.23 -8.17 1.48
C SER A 89 -12.70 -9.52 1.94
N SER A 90 -11.92 -9.49 3.01
CA SER A 90 -11.81 -10.56 3.99
C SER A 90 -11.20 -9.93 5.24
N GLY A 91 -12.08 -9.46 6.10
CA GLY A 91 -11.82 -8.93 7.43
C GLY A 91 -13.12 -8.98 8.21
#